data_AF-A0A9R0JLA0-F1
#
_entry.id   AF-A0A9R0JLA0-F1
#
_cell.length_a   1.000
_cell.length_b   1.000
_cell.length_c   1.000
_cell.angle_alpha   90.00
_cell.angle_beta   90.00
_cell.angle_gamma   90.00
#
_symmetry.space_group_name_H-M   'P 1'
#
loop_
_entity.id
_entity.type
_entity.pdbx_description
1 polymer ?
#
loop_
_entity_poly.entity_id
_entity_poly.type
_entity_poly.pdbx_seq_one_letter_code
_entity_poly.pdbx_strand_id
1 'polypeptide(L)'
;MQCLNVTANITRPLANFQPDLWGDSFLNYTPPNEVTQMQREKEAKGLKELVQKELLAVVKDPKERLEYLDAIHRLGVAYHFENDIQDNLRLFHNNLHSDTCYEDHLHYVSLRFRLLRHNGFYVSSGMTSSTLD
;
A
#
# COMPACT_ATOMS: atom_id res chain seq x y z
N MET A 1 -54.60 18.43 -39.12
CA MET A 1 -54.33 17.86 -37.78
C MET A 1 -53.30 18.77 -37.11
N GLN A 2 -53.66 19.43 -36.01
CA GLN A 2 -52.72 20.24 -35.23
C GLN A 2 -52.26 19.40 -34.04
N CYS A 3 -50.96 19.18 -33.92
CA CYS A 3 -50.37 18.54 -32.75
C CYS A 3 -50.45 19.53 -31.57
N LEU A 4 -51.10 19.11 -30.49
CA LEU A 4 -51.17 19.87 -29.24
C LEU A 4 -49.77 19.91 -28.61
N ASN A 5 -49.15 21.10 -28.56
CA ASN A 5 -47.98 21.36 -27.73
C ASN A 5 -48.42 21.40 -26.26
N VAL A 6 -48.41 20.24 -25.61
CA VAL A 6 -48.52 20.17 -24.15
C VAL A 6 -47.20 20.67 -23.59
N THR A 7 -47.16 21.94 -23.19
CA THR A 7 -46.10 22.48 -22.33
C THR A 7 -46.25 21.81 -20.97
N ALA A 8 -45.68 20.61 -20.82
CA ALA A 8 -45.51 20.01 -19.51
C ALA A 8 -44.67 20.98 -18.68
N ASN A 9 -45.21 21.47 -17.56
CA ASN A 9 -44.47 22.27 -16.59
C ASN A 9 -43.43 21.35 -15.93
N ILE A 10 -42.28 21.18 -16.58
CA ILE A 10 -41.15 20.40 -16.06
C ILE A 10 -40.58 21.18 -14.88
N THR A 11 -40.97 20.80 -13.67
CA THR A 11 -40.50 21.44 -12.44
C THR A 11 -39.32 20.63 -11.90
N ARG A 12 -38.13 21.23 -11.86
CA ARG A 12 -36.94 20.56 -11.31
C ARG A 12 -37.10 20.39 -9.79
N PRO A 13 -36.94 19.17 -9.24
CA PRO A 13 -36.98 18.96 -7.79
C PRO A 13 -35.89 19.73 -7.06
N LEU A 14 -36.18 20.21 -5.85
CA LEU A 14 -35.21 20.89 -4.99
C LEU A 14 -34.10 19.90 -4.58
N ALA A 15 -32.86 20.28 -4.84
CA ALA A 15 -31.70 19.54 -4.35
C ALA A 15 -31.45 19.90 -2.87
N ASN A 16 -31.55 18.93 -1.97
CA ASN A 16 -31.36 19.06 -0.53
C ASN A 16 -30.06 18.39 -0.05
N PHE A 17 -29.01 18.44 -0.89
CA PHE A 17 -27.72 17.86 -0.55
C PHE A 17 -27.04 18.67 0.56
N GLN A 18 -26.24 17.97 1.37
CA GLN A 18 -25.40 18.61 2.37
C GLN A 18 -24.37 19.51 1.68
N PRO A 19 -24.07 20.69 2.24
CA PRO A 19 -22.99 21.54 1.76
C PRO A 19 -21.66 20.81 1.78
N ASP A 20 -20.71 21.29 1.00
CA ASP A 20 -19.34 20.80 1.10
C ASP A 20 -18.77 21.05 2.51
N LEU A 21 -17.92 20.13 2.96
CA LEU A 21 -17.28 20.24 4.28
C LEU A 21 -16.07 21.18 4.27
N TRP A 22 -15.49 21.41 3.10
CA TRP A 22 -14.13 21.94 2.96
C TRP A 22 -14.08 23.36 2.42
N GLY A 23 -15.15 23.83 1.77
CA GLY A 23 -15.24 25.10 1.06
C GLY A 23 -13.98 25.36 0.25
N ASP A 24 -13.44 26.56 0.47
CA ASP A 24 -12.24 27.04 -0.21
C ASP A 24 -10.94 26.72 0.54
N SER A 25 -10.98 25.93 1.61
CA SER A 25 -9.83 25.72 2.53
C SER A 25 -8.58 25.16 1.83
N PHE A 26 -8.76 24.45 0.72
CA PHE A 26 -7.66 23.87 -0.06
C PHE A 26 -7.35 24.64 -1.35
N LEU A 27 -8.05 25.74 -1.64
CA LEU A 27 -7.79 26.53 -2.86
C LEU A 27 -6.45 27.27 -2.79
N ASN A 28 -6.04 27.68 -1.60
CA ASN A 28 -4.79 28.42 -1.39
C ASN A 28 -3.78 27.54 -0.66
N TYR A 29 -2.68 27.22 -1.33
CA TYR A 29 -1.55 26.52 -0.74
C TYR A 29 -0.29 27.39 -0.82
N THR A 30 0.32 27.63 0.34
CA THR A 30 1.63 28.28 0.42
C THR A 30 2.68 27.22 0.71
N PRO A 31 3.58 26.89 -0.24
CA PRO A 31 4.63 25.92 0.01
C PRO A 31 5.59 26.39 1.11
N PRO A 32 6.30 25.45 1.78
CA PRO A 32 7.42 25.81 2.63
C PRO A 32 8.46 26.65 1.88
N ASN A 33 9.20 27.50 2.61
CA ASN A 33 10.33 28.21 2.01
C ASN A 33 11.41 27.21 1.53
N GLU A 34 12.23 27.66 0.57
CA GLU A 34 13.25 26.82 -0.09
C GLU A 34 14.21 26.15 0.91
N VAL A 35 14.63 26.89 1.95
CA VAL A 35 15.56 26.38 2.97
C VAL A 35 14.93 25.22 3.75
N THR A 36 13.67 25.37 4.16
CA THR A 36 12.94 24.33 4.91
C THR A 36 12.66 23.12 4.02
N GLN A 37 12.29 23.35 2.76
CA GLN A 37 12.05 22.29 1.79
C GLN A 37 13.33 21.47 1.54
N MET A 38 14.45 22.14 1.27
CA MET A 38 15.74 21.49 1.04
C MET A 38 16.21 20.67 2.26
N GLN A 39 16.00 21.19 3.47
CA GLN A 39 16.34 20.45 4.69
C GLN A 39 15.52 19.17 4.82
N ARG A 40 14.19 19.24 4.59
CA ARG A 40 13.30 18.06 4.63
C ARG A 40 13.67 17.03 3.57
N GLU A 41 13.99 17.47 2.35
CA GLU A 41 14.40 16.58 1.27
C GLU A 41 15.73 15.88 1.58
N LYS A 42 16.68 16.60 2.19
CA LYS A 42 17.96 16.02 2.62
C LYS A 42 17.76 14.95 3.70
N GLU A 43 16.90 15.22 4.69
CA GLU A 43 16.56 14.26 5.75
C GLU A 43 15.84 13.03 5.16
N ALA A 44 14.85 13.25 4.29
CA ALA A 44 14.13 12.18 3.62
C ALA A 44 15.07 11.30 2.77
N LYS A 45 16.03 11.90 2.06
CA LYS A 45 17.04 11.17 1.30
C LYS A 45 17.90 10.28 2.21
N GLY A 46 18.38 10.83 3.34
CA GLY A 46 19.16 10.06 4.32
C GLY A 46 18.38 8.88 4.89
N LEU A 47 17.12 9.09 5.26
CA LEU A 47 16.23 8.01 5.73
C LEU A 47 15.97 6.96 4.65
N LYS A 48 15.79 7.39 3.40
CA LYS A 48 15.61 6.47 2.26
C LYS A 48 16.82 5.57 2.08
N GLU A 49 18.03 6.12 2.14
CA GLU A 49 19.28 5.35 2.03
C GLU A 49 19.43 4.34 3.19
N LEU A 50 19.03 4.71 4.42
CA LEU A 50 19.04 3.80 5.56
C LEU A 50 18.06 2.63 5.36
N VAL A 51 16.83 2.92 4.94
CA VAL A 51 15.82 1.87 4.66
C VAL A 51 16.29 0.93 3.54
N GLN A 52 16.86 1.49 2.47
CA GLN A 52 17.39 0.70 1.37
C GLN A 52 18.56 -0.19 1.83
N LYS A 53 19.46 0.33 2.67
CA LYS A 53 20.57 -0.46 3.21
C LYS A 53 20.06 -1.66 4.02
N GLU A 54 19.05 -1.46 4.86
CA GLU A 54 18.42 -2.56 5.59
C GLU A 54 17.76 -3.56 4.62
N LEU A 55 17.10 -3.12 3.54
CA LEU A 55 16.56 -4.01 2.50
C LEU A 55 17.64 -4.83 1.78
N LEU A 56 18.87 -4.33 1.66
CA LEU A 56 19.97 -5.04 1.00
C LEU A 56 20.82 -5.89 1.97
N ALA A 57 20.66 -5.70 3.28
CA ALA A 57 21.40 -6.44 4.28
C ALA A 57 21.05 -7.94 4.27
N VAL A 58 22.06 -8.78 4.51
CA VAL A 58 21.85 -10.23 4.69
C VAL A 58 21.06 -10.45 5.97
N VAL A 59 19.90 -11.08 5.86
CA VAL A 59 19.03 -11.35 7.01
C VAL A 59 19.31 -12.71 7.61
N LYS A 60 19.38 -12.72 8.95
CA LYS A 60 19.50 -13.94 9.74
C LYS A 60 18.13 -14.57 10.06
N ASP A 61 17.11 -13.74 10.32
CA ASP A 61 15.73 -14.19 10.57
C ASP A 61 14.74 -13.80 9.45
N PRO A 62 14.27 -14.77 8.65
CA PRO A 62 13.25 -14.55 7.62
C PRO A 62 11.94 -13.92 8.13
N LYS A 63 11.60 -14.06 9.42
CA LYS A 63 10.40 -13.46 10.05
C LYS A 63 10.53 -11.95 10.20
N GLU A 64 11.64 -11.48 10.75
CA GLU A 64 11.96 -10.05 10.86
C GLU A 64 11.91 -9.36 9.51
N ARG A 65 12.40 -10.03 8.45
CA ARG A 65 12.32 -9.49 7.08
C ARG A 65 10.88 -9.33 6.59
N LEU A 66 9.98 -10.27 6.88
CA LEU A 66 8.58 -10.13 6.50
C LEU A 66 7.90 -8.97 7.23
N GLU A 67 8.18 -8.81 8.53
CA GLU A 67 7.67 -7.67 9.32
C GLU A 67 8.18 -6.33 8.80
N TYR A 68 9.46 -6.28 8.43
CA TYR A 68 10.07 -5.08 7.84
C TYR A 68 9.41 -4.69 6.52
N LEU A 69 9.17 -5.67 5.64
CA LEU A 69 8.44 -5.44 4.40
C LEU A 69 7.01 -4.99 4.66
N ASP A 70 6.32 -5.57 5.64
CA ASP A 70 4.97 -5.15 6.01
C ASP A 70 4.91 -3.71 6.51
N ALA A 71 5.88 -3.32 7.35
CA ALA A 71 5.99 -1.96 7.86
C ALA A 71 6.15 -0.96 6.72
N ILE A 72 7.02 -1.23 5.74
CA ILE A 72 7.23 -0.38 4.58
C ILE A 72 5.94 -0.19 3.77
N HIS A 73 5.17 -1.27 3.53
CA HIS A 73 3.89 -1.17 2.84
C HIS A 73 2.86 -0.36 3.65
N ARG A 74 2.74 -0.62 4.95
CA ARG A 74 1.78 0.07 5.84
C ARG A 74 2.10 1.56 6.04
N LEU A 75 3.37 1.93 5.98
CA LEU A 75 3.81 3.32 6.03
C LEU A 75 3.56 4.08 4.72
N GLY A 76 3.17 3.38 3.64
CA GLY A 76 2.89 4.01 2.35
C GLY A 76 4.14 4.49 1.60
N VAL A 77 5.32 3.98 1.97
CA VAL A 77 6.61 4.38 1.37
C VAL A 77 7.21 3.30 0.46
N ALA A 78 6.50 2.19 0.24
CA ALA A 78 6.96 1.07 -0.58
C ALA A 78 7.34 1.44 -2.01
N TYR A 79 6.69 2.45 -2.60
CA TYR A 79 6.96 2.93 -3.97
C TYR A 79 8.40 3.45 -4.17
N HIS A 80 9.12 3.75 -3.09
CA HIS A 80 10.52 4.14 -3.17
C HIS A 80 11.49 2.97 -3.33
N PHE A 81 11.04 1.73 -3.10
CA PHE A 81 11.87 0.53 -2.96
C PHE A 81 11.32 -0.67 -3.76
N GLU A 82 10.53 -0.42 -4.81
CA GLU A 82 9.78 -1.45 -5.54
C GLU A 82 10.66 -2.64 -5.97
N ASN A 83 11.83 -2.36 -6.54
CA ASN A 83 12.77 -3.41 -6.98
C ASN A 83 13.31 -4.23 -5.81
N ASP A 84 13.78 -3.55 -4.76
CA ASP A 84 14.36 -4.20 -3.58
C ASP A 84 13.32 -5.08 -2.87
N ILE A 85 12.08 -4.60 -2.76
CA ILE A 85 10.94 -5.35 -2.24
C ILE A 85 10.65 -6.56 -3.12
N GLN A 86 10.60 -6.38 -4.44
CA GLN A 86 10.30 -7.45 -5.38
C GLN A 86 11.35 -8.57 -5.30
N ASP A 87 12.63 -8.23 -5.21
CA ASP A 87 13.71 -9.21 -5.08
C ASP A 87 13.62 -10.00 -3.77
N ASN A 88 13.32 -9.33 -2.66
CA ASN A 88 13.07 -10.00 -1.39
C ASN A 88 11.87 -10.95 -1.47
N LEU A 89 10.76 -10.51 -2.07
CA LEU A 89 9.56 -11.33 -2.23
C LEU A 89 9.79 -12.52 -3.17
N ARG A 90 10.63 -12.39 -4.20
CA ARG A 90 11.05 -13.53 -5.03
C ARG A 90 11.76 -14.60 -4.21
N LEU A 91 12.63 -14.21 -3.28
CA LEU A 91 13.29 -15.18 -2.38
C LEU A 91 12.25 -15.90 -1.51
N PHE A 92 11.31 -15.18 -0.93
CA PHE A 92 10.21 -15.79 -0.18
C PHE A 92 9.30 -16.65 -1.06
N HIS A 93 9.10 -16.32 -2.33
CA HIS A 93 8.29 -17.12 -3.23
C HIS A 93 8.99 -18.42 -3.62
N ASN A 94 10.27 -18.36 -3.96
CA ASN A 94 11.05 -19.53 -4.37
C ASN A 94 11.20 -20.55 -3.23
N ASN A 95 11.29 -20.06 -1.99
CA ASN A 95 11.44 -20.92 -0.81
C ASN A 95 10.10 -21.36 -0.20
N LEU A 96 8.97 -21.26 -0.92
CA LEU A 96 7.63 -21.50 -0.36
C LEU A 96 7.44 -22.91 0.21
N HIS A 97 8.01 -23.91 -0.46
CA HIS A 97 7.82 -25.32 -0.14
C HIS A 97 8.99 -25.94 0.65
N SER A 98 10.14 -25.27 0.66
CA SER A 98 11.34 -25.75 1.34
C SER A 98 11.51 -25.16 2.75
N ASP A 99 10.84 -24.05 3.03
CA ASP A 99 11.01 -23.30 4.27
C ASP A 99 9.87 -23.57 5.26
N THR A 100 10.13 -24.49 6.18
CA THR A 100 9.22 -24.84 7.28
C THR A 100 9.30 -23.86 8.46
N CYS A 101 10.14 -22.81 8.40
CA CYS A 101 10.35 -21.84 9.50
C CYS A 101 9.06 -21.14 9.96
N TYR A 102 8.02 -21.19 9.14
CA TYR A 102 6.75 -20.51 9.36
C TYR A 102 5.60 -21.43 9.75
N GLU A 103 5.71 -22.74 9.53
CA GLU A 103 4.55 -23.66 9.56
C GLU A 103 3.84 -23.67 10.91
N ASP A 104 4.56 -23.49 12.02
CA ASP A 104 3.97 -23.44 13.37
C ASP A 104 3.40 -22.06 13.75
N HIS A 105 3.47 -21.06 12.85
CA HIS A 105 3.10 -19.68 13.16
C HIS A 105 2.13 -19.09 12.12
N LEU A 106 0.82 -19.21 12.41
CA LEU A 106 -0.25 -18.66 11.58
C LEU A 106 -0.03 -17.19 11.18
N HIS A 107 0.52 -16.36 12.08
CA HIS A 107 0.84 -14.96 11.80
C HIS A 107 1.77 -14.82 10.60
N TYR A 108 2.92 -15.51 10.60
CA TYR A 108 3.92 -15.37 9.54
C TYR A 108 3.52 -16.07 8.24
N VAL A 109 2.81 -17.19 8.31
CA VAL A 109 2.21 -17.83 7.12
C VAL A 109 1.23 -16.87 6.44
N SER A 110 0.33 -16.26 7.21
CA SER A 110 -0.63 -15.29 6.71
C SER A 110 0.03 -14.03 6.16
N LEU A 111 1.09 -13.56 6.83
CA LEU A 111 1.85 -12.39 6.42
C LEU A 111 2.56 -12.60 5.08
N ARG A 112 3.30 -13.71 4.97
CA ARG A 112 3.98 -14.12 3.73
C ARG A 112 2.99 -14.28 2.59
N PHE A 113 1.88 -14.99 2.83
CA PHE A 113 0.80 -15.16 1.85
C PHE A 113 0.28 -13.82 1.32
N ARG A 114 -0.07 -12.91 2.24
CA ARG A 114 -0.62 -11.60 1.89
C ARG A 114 0.38 -10.76 1.11
N LEU A 115 1.63 -10.67 1.57
CA LEU A 115 2.66 -9.85 0.91
C LEU A 115 2.96 -10.36 -0.50
N LEU A 116 3.07 -11.68 -0.68
CA LEU A 116 3.28 -12.31 -1.99
C LEU A 116 2.12 -12.01 -2.95
N ARG A 117 0.87 -12.28 -2.54
CA ARG A 117 -0.30 -12.03 -3.40
C ARG A 117 -0.50 -10.56 -3.72
N HIS A 118 -0.26 -9.67 -2.76
CA HIS A 118 -0.39 -8.23 -2.98
C HIS A 118 0.60 -7.72 -4.04
N ASN A 119 1.78 -8.34 -4.12
CA ASN A 119 2.82 -8.01 -5.09
C ASN A 119 2.78 -8.88 -6.36
N GLY A 120 1.65 -9.56 -6.63
CA GLY A 120 1.41 -10.28 -7.88
C GLY A 120 2.01 -11.69 -7.96
N PHE A 121 2.56 -12.23 -6.86
CA PHE A 121 3.03 -13.61 -6.83
C PHE A 121 1.87 -14.57 -6.65
N TYR A 122 1.83 -15.60 -7.49
CA TYR A 122 0.85 -16.68 -7.33
C TYR A 122 1.21 -17.55 -6.12
N VAL A 123 0.27 -17.68 -5.19
CA VAL A 123 0.37 -18.55 -4.00
C VAL A 123 -0.95 -19.29 -3.84
N SER A 124 -0.91 -20.62 -3.73
CA SER A 124 -2.11 -21.44 -3.54
C SER A 124 -2.79 -21.12 -2.20
N SER A 125 -4.13 -21.07 -2.18
CA SER A 125 -4.90 -20.86 -0.94
C SER A 125 -4.76 -22.03 0.04
N GLY A 126 -4.40 -23.23 -0.43
CA GLY A 126 -4.15 -24.40 0.43
C GLY A 126 -2.87 -24.29 1.28
N MET A 127 -2.07 -23.24 1.10
CA MET A 127 -0.90 -23.00 1.95
C MET A 127 -1.29 -22.59 3.38
N THR A 128 -2.45 -21.97 3.58
CA THR A 128 -2.92 -21.56 4.91
C THR A 128 -3.80 -22.62 5.58
N SER A 129 -4.13 -23.72 4.89
CA SER A 129 -4.94 -24.79 5.47
C SER A 129 -4.15 -25.77 6.33
N SER A 130 -2.84 -25.93 6.09
CA SER A 130 -1.98 -26.79 6.91
C SER A 130 -1.77 -26.28 8.34
N THR A 131 -2.13 -25.03 8.65
CA THR A 131 -2.03 -24.42 9.97
C THR A 131 -3.36 -24.35 10.73
N LEU A 132 -4.44 -24.91 10.17
CA LEU A 132 -5.80 -24.88 10.72
C LEU A 132 -6.29 -26.23 11.25
N ASP A 133 -5.49 -27.29 11.11
CA ASP A 133 -5.72 -28.63 11.69
C ASP A 133 -4.95 -28.78 13.02
#